data_AF-A0A917VZR8-F1
#
_entry.id   AF-A0A917VZR8-F1
#
_cell.length_a   1.000
_cell.length_b   1.000
_cell.length_c   1.000
_cell.angle_alpha   90.00
_cell.angle_beta   90.00
_cell.angle_gamma   90.00
#
_symmetry.space_group_name_H-M   'P 1'
#
loop_
_entity.id
_entity.type
_entity.pdbx_description
1 polymer ?
#
loop_
_entity_poly.entity_id
_entity_poly.type
_entity_poly.pdbx_seq_one_letter_code
_entity_poly.pdbx_strand_id
1 'polypeptide(L)'
;MKKYIFYLRPTGQATRHQSRVYFCVIIAKDITLAARKFSNIYGSIYSGMMKVTENKYQLFYTQGKGQYKEELMYIVIEEEKNIFENI
;
A
#
# COMPACT_ATOMS: atom_id res chain seq x y z
N MET A 1 17.69 -3.89 2.06
CA MET A 1 16.21 -4.06 2.08
C MET A 1 15.61 -2.83 2.74
N LYS A 2 14.55 -2.26 2.15
CA LYS A 2 13.88 -1.03 2.59
C LYS A 2 12.52 -1.36 3.21
N LYS A 3 12.02 -0.50 4.10
CA LYS A 3 10.67 -0.60 4.67
C LYS A 3 9.74 0.30 3.86
N TYR A 4 8.61 -0.26 3.42
CA TYR A 4 7.56 0.48 2.74
C TYR A 4 6.33 0.48 3.61
N ILE A 5 5.94 1.66 4.07
CA ILE A 5 4.79 1.82 4.96
C ILE A 5 3.58 2.22 4.14
N PHE A 6 2.59 1.34 4.08
CA PHE A 6 1.34 1.53 3.36
C PHE A 6 0.30 2.09 4.31
N TYR A 7 -0.33 3.20 3.93
CA TYR A 7 -1.46 3.81 4.62
C TYR A 7 -2.61 3.96 3.63
N LEU A 8 -3.76 3.36 3.94
CA LEU A 8 -4.94 3.54 3.12
C LEU A 8 -5.40 4.99 3.24
N ARG A 9 -5.51 5.70 2.13
CA ARG A 9 -6.16 7.02 2.12
C ARG A 9 -7.66 6.81 2.25
N PRO A 10 -8.31 7.37 3.29
CA PRO A 10 -9.75 7.29 3.41
C PRO A 10 -10.39 8.12 2.29
N THR A 11 -11.03 7.45 1.34
CA THR A 11 -11.87 8.09 0.31
C THR A 11 -13.30 7.60 0.49
N GLY A 12 -14.15 8.43 1.12
CA GLY A 12 -15.58 8.19 1.24
C GLY A 12 -16.03 7.25 2.37
N GLN A 13 -17.33 6.93 2.38
CA GLN A 13 -17.94 6.03 3.37
C GLN A 13 -17.41 4.60 3.20
N ALA A 14 -17.07 3.95 4.31
CA ALA A 14 -16.66 2.55 4.27
C ALA A 14 -17.81 1.67 3.76
N THR A 15 -17.58 0.94 2.68
CA THR A 15 -18.51 -0.11 2.25
C THR A 15 -18.42 -1.23 3.30
N ARG A 16 -19.55 -1.55 3.96
CA ARG A 16 -19.60 -2.51 5.09
C ARG A 16 -19.24 -3.96 4.70
N HIS A 17 -18.91 -4.21 3.44
CA HIS A 17 -18.83 -5.55 2.86
C HIS A 17 -17.41 -6.12 2.79
N GLN A 18 -16.35 -5.34 3.08
CA GLN A 18 -14.96 -5.82 2.98
C GLN A 18 -14.05 -5.29 4.10
N SER A 19 -13.16 -6.17 4.56
CA SER A 19 -12.09 -5.81 5.52
C SER A 19 -10.98 -5.07 4.78
N ARG A 20 -10.80 -3.79 5.11
CA ARG A 20 -9.76 -2.94 4.52
C ARG A 20 -8.46 -3.02 5.31
N VAL A 21 -7.34 -3.04 4.61
CA VAL A 21 -6.02 -2.92 5.23
C VAL A 21 -5.75 -1.44 5.41
N TYR A 22 -5.94 -0.89 6.61
CA TYR A 22 -5.71 0.54 6.83
C TYR A 22 -4.22 0.89 6.88
N PHE A 23 -3.41 -0.05 7.33
CA PHE A 23 -1.99 0.13 7.56
C PHE A 23 -1.23 -1.20 7.44
N CYS A 24 -0.06 -1.19 6.80
CA CYS A 24 0.90 -2.28 6.94
C CYS A 24 2.32 -1.85 6.55
N VAL A 25 3.31 -2.65 6.95
CA VAL A 25 4.71 -2.48 6.53
C VAL A 25 5.12 -3.66 5.65
N ILE A 26 5.67 -3.37 4.47
CA ILE A 26 6.22 -4.37 3.56
C ILE A 26 7.73 -4.15 3.43
N ILE A 27 8.52 -5.18 3.67
CA ILE A 27 9.97 -5.13 3.46
C ILE A 27 10.30 -5.65 2.05
N ALA A 28 10.94 -4.82 1.23
CA ALA A 28 11.27 -5.14 -0.15
C ALA A 28 12.61 -4.51 -0.59
N LYS A 29 13.05 -4.84 -1.81
CA LYS A 29 14.24 -4.22 -2.43
C LYS A 29 13.91 -2.85 -3.03
N ASP A 30 12.70 -2.73 -3.58
CA ASP A 30 12.17 -1.55 -4.25
C ASP A 30 10.64 -1.50 -4.09
N ILE A 31 10.03 -0.37 -4.47
CA ILE A 31 8.59 -0.13 -4.39
C ILE A 31 7.77 -1.09 -5.26
N THR A 32 8.28 -1.49 -6.42
CA THR A 32 7.58 -2.42 -7.34
C THR A 32 7.41 -3.79 -6.70
N LEU A 33 8.47 -4.29 -6.05
CA LEU A 33 8.42 -5.54 -5.31
C LEU A 33 7.53 -5.43 -4.06
N ALA A 34 7.53 -4.28 -3.38
CA ALA A 34 6.62 -4.03 -2.27
C ALA A 34 5.16 -4.07 -2.73
N ALA A 35 4.85 -3.44 -3.86
CA ALA A 35 3.51 -3.40 -4.43
C ALA A 35 2.99 -4.80 -4.78
N ARG A 36 3.84 -5.63 -5.40
CA ARG A 36 3.51 -7.02 -5.74
C ARG A 36 3.31 -7.88 -4.49
N LYS A 37 4.16 -7.71 -3.47
CA LYS A 37 4.00 -8.42 -2.18
C LYS A 37 2.68 -8.06 -1.52
N PHE A 38 2.34 -6.78 -1.49
CA PHE A 38 1.05 -6.30 -0.96
C PHE A 38 -0.13 -6.99 -1.68
N SER A 39 -0.13 -6.99 -3.02
CA SER A 39 -1.15 -7.67 -3.84
C SER A 39 -1.33 -9.13 -3.46
N ASN A 40 -0.22 -9.87 -3.31
CA ASN A 40 -0.27 -11.29 -2.98
C ASN A 40 -0.76 -11.56 -1.56
N ILE A 41 -0.34 -10.74 -0.58
CA ILE A 41 -0.70 -10.92 0.83
C ILE A 41 -2.20 -10.63 1.05
N TYR A 42 -2.72 -9.57 0.43
CA TYR A 42 -4.08 -9.09 0.70
C TYR A 42 -5.09 -9.41 -0.40
N GLY A 43 -4.69 -10.17 -1.42
CA GLY A 43 -5.57 -10.58 -2.51
C GLY A 43 -6.12 -9.39 -3.30
N SER A 44 -5.30 -8.35 -3.51
CA SER A 44 -5.68 -7.15 -4.25
C SER A 44 -5.00 -7.11 -5.62
N ILE A 45 -5.68 -6.57 -6.63
CA ILE A 45 -5.12 -6.41 -7.98
C ILE A 45 -4.42 -5.06 -8.04
N TYR A 46 -3.12 -5.05 -8.36
CA TYR A 46 -2.36 -3.82 -8.56
C TYR A 46 -2.81 -3.11 -9.85
N SER A 47 -3.24 -1.86 -9.72
CA SER A 47 -3.80 -1.08 -10.83
C SER A 47 -2.85 0.01 -11.32
N GLY A 48 -1.94 0.49 -10.47
CA GLY A 48 -0.96 1.50 -10.85
C GLY A 48 -0.24 2.17 -9.69
N MET A 49 0.73 3.00 -10.02
CA MET A 49 1.52 3.76 -9.07
C MET A 49 1.84 5.14 -9.62
N MET A 50 1.79 6.15 -8.76
CA MET A 50 2.29 7.50 -9.01
C MET A 50 3.36 7.85 -7.97
N LYS A 51 4.53 8.29 -8.44
CA LYS A 51 5.58 8.83 -7.57
C LYS A 51 5.20 10.27 -7.19
N VAL A 52 5.14 10.57 -5.89
CA VAL A 52 4.79 11.91 -5.38
C VAL A 52 6.05 12.69 -5.00
N THR A 53 6.96 12.04 -4.28
CA THR A 53 8.30 12.56 -3.94
C THR A 53 9.31 11.43 -4.12
N GLU A 54 10.58 11.67 -3.79
CA GLU A 54 11.62 10.64 -3.85
C GLU A 54 11.28 9.39 -3.03
N ASN A 55 10.71 9.58 -1.84
CA ASN A 55 10.39 8.53 -0.87
C ASN A 55 8.89 8.31 -0.65
N LYS A 56 8.02 8.92 -1.48
CA LYS A 56 6.55 8.82 -1.32
C LYS A 56 5.87 8.45 -2.63
N TYR A 57 4.96 7.50 -2.54
CA TYR A 57 4.21 6.96 -3.67
C TYR A 57 2.71 6.91 -3.34
N GLN A 58 1.90 6.91 -4.38
CA GLN A 58 0.49 6.55 -4.32
C GLN A 58 0.31 5.28 -5.14
N LEU A 59 -0.19 4.22 -4.52
CA LEU A 59 -0.45 2.94 -5.15
C LEU A 59 -1.95 2.70 -5.19
N PHE A 60 -2.43 2.23 -6.34
CA PHE A 60 -3.84 1.98 -6.59
C PHE A 60 -4.07 0.49 -6.70
N TYR A 61 -5.10 0.01 -6.03
CA TYR A 61 -5.48 -1.39 -6.02
C TYR A 61 -6.97 -1.56 -6.22
N THR A 62 -7.38 -2.60 -6.94
CA THR A 62 -8.76 -3.07 -6.94
C THR A 62 -8.89 -4.23 -5.95
N GLN A 63 -9.82 -4.12 -5.01
CA GLN A 63 -10.14 -5.17 -4.04
C GLN A 63 -11.61 -5.62 -4.21
N GLY A 64 -11.87 -6.89 -3.92
CA GLY A 64 -13.23 -7.46 -3.96
C GLY A 64 -13.54 -8.33 -5.18
N LYS A 65 -14.78 -8.83 -5.23
CA LYS A 65 -15.28 -9.72 -6.30
C LYS A 65 -16.64 -9.26 -6.80
N GLY A 66 -16.91 -9.46 -8.10
CA GLY A 66 -18.19 -9.14 -8.73
C GLY A 66 -18.56 -7.67 -8.60
N GLN A 67 -19.80 -7.40 -8.20
CA GLN A 67 -20.37 -6.07 -8.02
C GLN A 67 -19.80 -5.28 -6.83
N TYR A 68 -18.99 -5.91 -5.97
CA TYR A 68 -18.40 -5.29 -4.78
C TYR A 68 -16.93 -4.92 -4.99
N LYS A 69 -16.50 -4.66 -6.24
CA LYS A 69 -15.15 -4.18 -6.50
C LYS A 69 -15.02 -2.73 -6.06
N GLU A 70 -13.99 -2.44 -5.27
CA GLU A 70 -13.63 -1.08 -4.91
C GLU A 70 -12.18 -0.77 -5.30
N GLU A 71 -11.95 0.47 -5.71
CA GLU A 71 -10.61 1.00 -5.91
C GLU A 71 -10.12 1.67 -4.63
N LEU A 72 -8.94 1.26 -4.20
CA LEU A 72 -8.29 1.73 -2.98
C LEU A 72 -6.97 2.40 -3.33
N MET A 73 -6.73 3.54 -2.70
CA MET A 73 -5.49 4.29 -2.87
C MET A 73 -4.68 4.24 -1.58
N TYR A 74 -3.47 3.70 -1.66
CA TYR A 74 -2.52 3.67 -0.57
C TYR A 74 -1.45 4.74 -0.77
N ILE A 75 -1.19 5.52 0.27
CA ILE A 75 0.03 6.32 0.37
C ILE A 75 1.12 5.39 0.89
N VAL A 76 2.23 5.31 0.17
CA VAL A 76 3.36 4.47 0.55
C VAL A 76 4.58 5.34 0.80
N ILE A 77 5.16 5.23 2.00
CA ILE A 77 6.39 5.92 2.39
C ILE A 77 7.53 4.91 2.42
N GLU A 78 8.59 5.21 1.69
CA GLU A 78 9.85 4.48 1.77
C GLU A 78 10.66 5.04 2.95
N GLU A 79 10.94 4.18 3.92
CA GLU A 79 11.91 4.45 4.98
C GLU A 79 13.23 3.76 4.67
N GLU A 80 14.28 4.57 4.56
CA GLU A 80 15.65 4.11 4.66
C GLU A 80 15.94 3.78 6.13
N LYS A 81 16.63 2.67 6.39
CA LYS A 81 17.04 2.32 7.75
C LYS A 81 17.95 3.42 8.32
N ASN A 82 17.45 4.24 9.25
CA ASN A 82 18.04 4.54 10.59
C ASN A 82 17.70 5.93 11.11
N ILE A 83 16.72 5.99 12.03
CA ILE A 83 16.67 7.06 13.05
C ILE A 83 16.94 6.48 14.45
N PHE A 84 16.84 5.15 14.64
CA PHE A 84 16.89 4.52 15.97
C PHE A 84 18.02 3.48 16.17
N GLU A 85 18.99 3.33 15.26
CA GLU A 85 20.17 2.45 15.50
C GLU A 85 21.29 3.16 16.32
N ASN A 86 21.01 4.30 16.97
CA ASN A 86 21.95 5.03 17.85
C ASN A 86 21.35 5.39 19.22
N ILE A 87 20.73 4.42 19.92
CA ILE A 87 20.47 4.52 21.38
C ILE A 87 21.06 3.29 22.06
#